data_AF-A0A8T0NWT3-F1
#
_entry.id   AF-A0A8T0NWT3-F1
#
_cell.length_a   1.000
_cell.length_b   1.000
_cell.length_c   1.000
_cell.angle_alpha   90.00
_cell.angle_beta   90.00
_cell.angle_gamma   90.00
#
_symmetry.space_group_name_H-M   'P 1'
#
loop_
_entity.id
_entity.type
_entity.pdbx_description
1 polymer ?
#
loop_
_entity_poly.entity_id
_entity_poly.type
_entity_poly.pdbx_seq_one_letter_code
_entity_poly.pdbx_strand_id
1 'polypeptide(L)'
;MLSILAAMLPGPSIPVLSQSFLVWQLILSVLILGRKYRANQILGCMLVTAGVILAVASGANGGPFLSELNFFWPAVMIASAAFQAAASIIKEFVFIDGAKRLEGKRPDIFIVNSFGSGFQALFVFLLLPFLSNLKGIPFAELPAYLNRGAACFLNIGGNLKDCHGAPLLPLLYMALNIAFNISVLNLVKMSTAVVASLTSTLAVPLTIYVLSLPLPYLPEGTNLSTSFIIGAATLVLGLLLYNLPQRSADQMKKD
;
A
#
# COMPACT_ATOMS: atom_id res chain seq x y z
N MET A 1 0.93 -12.26 -1.80
CA MET A 1 0.76 -12.00 -3.24
C MET A 1 1.68 -10.87 -3.72
N LEU A 2 1.65 -9.69 -3.09
CA LEU A 2 2.53 -8.56 -3.44
C LEU A 2 4.04 -8.89 -3.42
N SER A 3 4.49 -9.74 -2.50
CA SER A 3 5.91 -10.14 -2.39
C SER A 3 6.41 -11.04 -3.51
N ILE A 4 5.52 -11.77 -4.20
CA ILE A 4 5.87 -12.58 -5.39
C ILE A 4 5.93 -11.68 -6.62
N LEU A 5 5.02 -10.71 -6.69
CA LEU A 5 4.92 -9.73 -7.76
C LEU A 5 6.10 -8.76 -7.74
N ALA A 6 6.60 -8.39 -6.56
CA ALA A 6 7.81 -7.60 -6.40
C ALA A 6 9.09 -8.29 -6.91
N ALA A 7 9.09 -9.63 -7.00
CA ALA A 7 10.21 -10.38 -7.57
C ALA A 7 10.14 -10.50 -9.11
N MET A 8 8.95 -10.31 -9.69
CA MET A 8 8.68 -10.54 -11.12
C MET A 8 8.47 -9.25 -11.93
N LEU A 9 8.31 -8.10 -11.25
CA LEU A 9 8.02 -6.80 -11.87
C LEU A 9 9.15 -5.80 -11.58
N PRO A 10 9.50 -4.93 -12.55
CA PRO A 10 10.41 -3.82 -12.32
C PRO A 10 9.94 -2.98 -11.13
N GLY A 11 10.84 -2.65 -10.19
CA GLY A 11 10.51 -1.87 -8.99
C GLY A 11 9.68 -0.59 -9.25
N PRO A 12 9.97 0.19 -10.30
CA PRO A 12 9.16 1.36 -10.68
C PRO A 12 7.74 1.03 -11.17
N SER A 13 7.46 -0.16 -11.68
CA SER A 13 6.10 -0.53 -12.14
C SER A 13 5.13 -0.80 -10.97
N ILE A 14 5.66 -1.14 -9.78
CA ILE A 14 4.85 -1.52 -8.62
C ILE A 14 3.98 -0.34 -8.12
N PRO A 15 4.52 0.87 -7.87
CA PRO A 15 3.69 2.00 -7.42
C PRO A 15 2.68 2.46 -8.49
N VAL A 16 3.02 2.32 -9.78
CA VAL A 16 2.14 2.67 -10.90
C VAL A 16 0.95 1.70 -10.95
N LEU A 17 1.21 0.39 -10.90
CA LEU A 17 0.15 -0.62 -10.85
C LEU A 17 -0.65 -0.55 -9.53
N SER A 18 -0.02 -0.11 -8.44
CA SER A 18 -0.72 0.17 -7.18
C SER A 18 -1.70 1.34 -7.29
N GLN A 19 -1.65 2.18 -8.32
CA GLN A 19 -2.70 3.20 -8.54
C GLN A 19 -4.05 2.58 -8.91
N SER A 20 -4.06 1.39 -9.54
CA SER A 20 -5.30 0.67 -9.83
C SER A 20 -6.10 0.35 -8.57
N PHE A 21 -5.43 0.21 -7.41
CA PHE A 21 -6.09 0.05 -6.12
C PHE A 21 -7.01 1.24 -5.78
N LEU A 22 -6.57 2.48 -6.01
CA LEU A 22 -7.39 3.68 -5.76
C LEU A 22 -8.62 3.71 -6.66
N VAL A 23 -8.47 3.35 -7.94
CA VAL A 23 -9.57 3.29 -8.91
C VAL A 23 -10.62 2.28 -8.47
N TRP A 24 -10.19 1.05 -8.13
CA TRP A 24 -11.11 0.02 -7.62
C TRP A 24 -11.78 0.44 -6.32
N GLN A 25 -11.04 1.12 -5.44
CA GLN A 25 -11.57 1.57 -4.17
C GLN A 25 -12.67 2.63 -4.34
N LEU A 26 -12.53 3.56 -5.30
CA LEU A 26 -13.59 4.50 -5.66
C LEU A 26 -14.82 3.78 -6.18
N ILE A 27 -14.66 2.87 -7.15
CA ILE A 27 -15.76 2.09 -7.75
C ILE A 27 -16.51 1.33 -6.66
N LEU A 28 -15.80 0.57 -5.83
CA LEU A 28 -16.40 -0.25 -4.78
C LEU A 28 -17.01 0.60 -3.66
N SER A 29 -16.48 1.78 -3.37
CA SER A 29 -17.10 2.69 -2.41
C SER A 29 -18.44 3.24 -2.91
N VAL A 30 -18.56 3.55 -4.22
CA VAL A 30 -19.86 3.91 -4.80
C VAL A 30 -20.84 2.74 -4.72
N LEU A 31 -20.40 1.54 -5.10
CA LEU A 31 -21.27 0.36 -5.18
C LEU A 31 -21.71 -0.17 -3.81
N ILE A 32 -20.79 -0.25 -2.84
CA ILE A 32 -21.04 -0.89 -1.52
C ILE A 32 -21.53 0.13 -0.49
N LEU A 33 -20.92 1.32 -0.43
CA LEU A 33 -21.28 2.36 0.55
C LEU A 33 -22.30 3.37 0.01
N GLY A 34 -22.59 3.36 -1.29
CA GLY A 34 -23.52 4.31 -1.90
C GLY A 34 -22.99 5.75 -1.91
N ARG A 35 -21.66 5.96 -1.79
CA ARG A 35 -21.09 7.30 -1.76
C ARG A 35 -21.23 7.99 -3.12
N LYS A 36 -21.56 9.29 -3.08
CA LYS A 36 -21.51 10.17 -4.25
C LYS A 36 -20.22 10.97 -4.22
N TYR A 37 -19.35 10.74 -5.21
CA TYR A 37 -18.13 11.53 -5.39
C TYR A 37 -18.42 12.77 -6.21
N ARG A 38 -17.90 13.92 -5.77
CA ARG A 38 -17.99 15.19 -6.53
C ARG A 38 -16.83 15.30 -7.53
N ALA A 39 -16.99 16.14 -8.55
CA ALA A 39 -15.98 16.33 -9.61
C ALA A 39 -14.57 16.64 -9.06
N ASN A 40 -14.47 17.45 -7.99
CA ASN A 40 -13.18 17.78 -7.36
C ASN A 40 -12.46 16.55 -6.77
N GLN A 41 -13.20 15.58 -6.24
CA GLN A 41 -12.61 14.35 -5.69
C GLN A 41 -12.12 13.43 -6.82
N ILE A 42 -12.85 13.38 -7.93
CA ILE A 42 -12.43 12.64 -9.12
C ILE A 42 -11.17 13.29 -9.72
N LEU A 43 -11.17 14.62 -9.88
CA LEU A 43 -10.00 15.37 -10.34
C LEU A 43 -8.80 15.22 -9.40
N GLY A 44 -9.01 15.26 -8.08
CA GLY A 44 -7.96 15.04 -7.08
C GLY A 44 -7.34 13.64 -7.19
N CYS A 45 -8.16 12.61 -7.41
CA CYS A 45 -7.67 11.25 -7.62
C CYS A 45 -6.89 11.12 -8.94
N MET A 46 -7.38 11.72 -10.04
CA MET A 46 -6.68 11.73 -11.32
C MET A 46 -5.31 12.43 -11.22
N LEU A 47 -5.25 13.55 -10.51
CA LEU A 47 -3.99 14.27 -10.24
C LEU A 47 -3.03 13.44 -9.40
N VAL A 48 -3.50 12.71 -8.39
CA VAL A 48 -2.66 11.81 -7.59
C VAL A 48 -2.09 10.69 -8.46
N THR A 49 -2.90 10.05 -9.29
CA THR A 49 -2.45 9.01 -10.22
C THR A 49 -1.43 9.56 -11.21
N ALA A 50 -1.68 10.73 -11.80
CA ALA A 50 -0.74 11.39 -12.70
C ALA A 50 0.58 11.76 -12.00
N GLY A 51 0.51 12.28 -10.77
CA GLY A 51 1.68 12.64 -9.97
C GLY A 51 2.56 11.44 -9.64
N VAL A 52 1.95 10.28 -9.30
CA VAL A 52 2.70 9.03 -9.07
C VAL A 52 3.35 8.53 -10.35
N ILE A 53 2.63 8.51 -11.47
CA ILE A 53 3.19 8.09 -12.76
C ILE A 53 4.40 8.97 -13.11
N LEU A 54 4.28 10.29 -12.96
CA LEU A 54 5.35 11.23 -13.29
C LEU A 54 6.56 11.09 -12.35
N ALA A 55 6.31 10.97 -11.03
CA ALA A 55 7.38 10.78 -10.04
C ALA A 55 8.16 9.48 -10.29
N VAL A 56 7.47 8.42 -10.68
CA VAL A 56 8.06 7.08 -10.84
C VAL A 56 8.69 6.88 -12.21
N ALA A 57 8.11 7.45 -13.27
CA ALA A 57 8.71 7.50 -14.60
C ALA A 57 10.07 8.19 -14.60
N SER A 58 10.24 9.18 -13.73
CA SER A 58 11.48 9.93 -13.62
C SER A 58 12.68 9.14 -13.08
N GLY A 59 12.43 8.01 -12.41
CA GLY A 59 13.47 7.12 -11.88
C GLY A 59 13.80 5.94 -12.79
N ALA A 60 13.09 5.76 -13.91
CA ALA A 60 13.41 4.72 -14.88
C ALA A 60 14.24 5.29 -16.03
N ASN A 61 15.46 4.79 -16.14
CA ASN A 61 16.34 5.10 -17.26
C ASN A 61 15.80 4.49 -18.56
N GLY A 62 14.96 5.22 -19.29
CA GLY A 62 14.73 5.10 -20.74
C GLY A 62 14.19 3.78 -21.32
N GLY A 63 14.05 2.71 -20.52
CA GLY A 63 13.52 1.44 -20.97
C GLY A 63 11.98 1.46 -21.07
N PRO A 64 11.38 0.81 -22.06
CA PRO A 64 9.94 0.75 -22.19
C PRO A 64 9.33 -0.01 -20.99
N PHE A 65 8.72 0.76 -20.09
CA PHE A 65 8.22 0.39 -18.77
C PHE A 65 7.25 -0.81 -18.73
N LEU A 66 6.67 -1.18 -19.88
CA LEU A 66 5.58 -2.13 -20.01
C LEU A 66 5.74 -3.14 -21.18
N SER A 67 6.79 -3.04 -22.01
CA SER A 67 6.85 -3.85 -23.25
C SER A 67 7.60 -5.17 -23.11
N GLU A 68 8.35 -5.40 -22.03
CA GLU A 68 8.96 -6.72 -21.72
C GLU A 68 8.12 -7.55 -20.73
N LEU A 69 6.95 -7.06 -20.31
CA LEU A 69 6.14 -7.72 -19.30
C LEU A 69 5.07 -8.61 -19.93
N ASN A 70 5.12 -9.90 -19.61
CA ASN A 70 4.00 -10.80 -19.84
C ASN A 70 2.73 -10.21 -19.19
N PHE A 71 1.72 -9.88 -20.01
CA PHE A 71 0.46 -9.24 -19.60
C PHE A 71 -0.25 -9.94 -18.43
N PHE A 72 0.05 -11.22 -18.22
CA PHE A 72 -0.42 -12.02 -17.10
C PHE A 72 -0.10 -11.40 -15.73
N TRP A 73 1.12 -10.95 -15.47
CA TRP A 73 1.52 -10.45 -14.14
C TRP A 73 0.88 -9.10 -13.77
N PRO A 74 0.84 -8.10 -14.67
CA PRO A 74 0.04 -6.90 -14.47
C PRO A 74 -1.45 -7.19 -14.26
N ALA A 75 -2.04 -8.12 -15.02
CA ALA A 75 -3.45 -8.49 -14.86
C ALA A 75 -3.73 -9.10 -13.47
N VAL A 76 -2.84 -9.98 -13.00
CA VAL A 76 -2.90 -10.56 -11.65
C VAL A 76 -2.75 -9.49 -10.57
N MET A 77 -1.88 -8.49 -10.76
CA MET A 77 -1.77 -7.32 -9.86
C MET A 77 -3.07 -6.52 -9.80
N ILE A 78 -3.67 -6.19 -10.94
CA ILE A 78 -4.92 -5.41 -11.00
C ILE A 78 -6.06 -6.17 -10.32
N ALA A 79 -6.18 -7.47 -10.56
CA ALA A 79 -7.17 -8.32 -9.90
C ALA A 79 -6.93 -8.37 -8.38
N SER A 80 -5.67 -8.53 -7.94
CA SER A 80 -5.30 -8.52 -6.52
C SER A 80 -5.59 -7.17 -5.85
N ALA A 81 -5.41 -6.06 -6.58
CA ALA A 81 -5.72 -4.73 -6.10
C ALA A 81 -7.22 -4.55 -5.87
N ALA A 82 -8.08 -5.15 -6.71
CA ALA A 82 -9.53 -5.13 -6.51
C ALA A 82 -9.95 -5.82 -5.19
N PHE A 83 -9.39 -7.00 -4.89
CA PHE A 83 -9.67 -7.70 -3.62
C PHE A 83 -9.17 -6.91 -2.40
N GLN A 84 -7.98 -6.31 -2.50
CA GLN A 84 -7.46 -5.45 -1.43
C GLN A 84 -8.36 -4.22 -1.22
N ALA A 85 -8.82 -3.59 -2.30
CA ALA A 85 -9.72 -2.45 -2.24
C ALA A 85 -11.06 -2.85 -1.62
N ALA A 86 -11.62 -4.00 -2.01
CA ALA A 86 -12.82 -4.55 -1.40
C ALA A 86 -12.65 -4.77 0.11
N ALA A 87 -11.53 -5.35 0.55
CA ALA A 87 -11.25 -5.53 1.97
C ALA A 87 -11.17 -4.19 2.73
N SER A 88 -10.58 -3.15 2.13
CA SER A 88 -10.51 -1.80 2.70
C SER A 88 -11.92 -1.18 2.84
N ILE A 89 -12.74 -1.28 1.80
CA ILE A 89 -14.11 -0.75 1.78
C ILE A 89 -15.04 -1.51 2.73
N ILE A 90 -14.91 -2.83 2.84
CA ILE A 90 -15.66 -3.65 3.81
C ILE A 90 -15.29 -3.25 5.25
N LYS A 91 -14.01 -2.98 5.54
CA LYS A 91 -13.61 -2.45 6.85
C LYS A 91 -14.28 -1.11 7.14
N GLU A 92 -14.31 -0.19 6.18
CA GLU A 92 -15.05 1.09 6.32
C GLU A 92 -16.54 0.84 6.57
N PHE A 93 -17.17 -0.07 5.82
CA PHE A 93 -18.57 -0.44 6.03
C PHE A 93 -18.83 -0.97 7.45
N VAL A 94 -17.98 -1.85 7.97
CA VAL A 94 -18.10 -2.38 9.34
C VAL A 94 -17.97 -1.26 10.38
N PHE A 95 -17.08 -0.29 10.18
CA PHE A 95 -16.99 0.87 11.09
C PHE A 95 -18.26 1.74 11.04
N ILE A 96 -18.85 1.94 9.86
CA ILE A 96 -20.09 2.72 9.69
C ILE A 96 -21.29 1.98 10.29
N ASP A 97 -21.47 0.69 9.97
CA ASP A 97 -22.57 -0.12 10.47
C ASP A 97 -22.49 -0.31 11.98
N GLY A 98 -21.29 -0.58 12.50
CA GLY A 98 -21.05 -0.67 13.94
C GLY A 98 -21.41 0.63 14.67
N ALA A 99 -21.10 1.80 14.09
CA ALA A 99 -21.48 3.08 14.67
C ALA A 99 -23.01 3.28 14.72
N LYS A 100 -23.75 2.79 13.71
CA LYS A 100 -25.22 2.83 13.71
C LYS A 100 -25.82 1.91 14.77
N ARG A 101 -25.26 0.71 14.94
CA ARG A 101 -25.77 -0.29 15.90
C ARG A 101 -25.40 0.00 17.37
N LEU A 102 -24.34 0.77 17.61
CA LEU A 102 -23.80 1.07 18.95
C LEU A 102 -24.09 2.51 19.40
N GLU A 103 -25.21 3.10 18.97
CA GLU A 103 -25.66 4.45 19.38
C GLU A 103 -24.59 5.55 19.20
N GLY A 104 -23.80 5.47 18.12
CA GLY A 104 -22.74 6.43 17.82
C GLY A 104 -21.34 6.05 18.35
N LYS A 105 -21.20 4.97 19.13
CA LYS A 105 -19.88 4.42 19.48
C LYS A 105 -19.33 3.60 18.31
N ARG A 106 -18.19 4.02 17.74
CA ARG A 106 -17.54 3.26 16.67
C ARG A 106 -16.88 2.00 17.26
N PRO A 107 -16.99 0.83 16.60
CA PRO A 107 -16.31 -0.38 17.06
C PRO A 107 -14.79 -0.15 17.18
N ASP A 108 -14.17 -0.83 18.14
CA ASP A 108 -12.75 -0.66 18.42
C ASP A 108 -11.90 -1.13 17.22
N ILE A 109 -10.90 -0.32 16.87
CA ILE A 109 -9.93 -0.60 15.81
C ILE A 109 -9.20 -1.90 16.11
N PHE A 110 -8.89 -2.15 17.39
CA PHE A 110 -8.15 -3.35 17.79
C PHE A 110 -8.90 -4.64 17.49
N ILE A 111 -10.24 -4.64 17.60
CA ILE A 111 -11.06 -5.82 17.31
C ILE A 111 -11.00 -6.11 15.81
N VAL A 112 -11.33 -5.11 14.98
CA VAL A 112 -11.36 -5.28 13.52
C VAL A 112 -9.98 -5.65 12.96
N ASN A 113 -8.91 -5.02 13.48
CA ASN A 113 -7.55 -5.32 13.05
C ASN A 113 -7.07 -6.70 13.50
N SER A 114 -7.39 -7.10 14.73
CA SER A 114 -7.00 -8.42 15.27
C SER A 114 -7.72 -9.55 14.54
N PHE A 115 -9.02 -9.43 14.28
CA PHE A 115 -9.75 -10.42 13.46
C PHE A 115 -9.19 -10.46 12.03
N GLY A 116 -8.98 -9.30 11.40
CA GLY A 116 -8.38 -9.24 10.07
C GLY A 116 -7.01 -9.91 9.99
N SER A 117 -6.14 -9.62 10.96
CA SER A 117 -4.78 -10.17 11.03
C SER A 117 -4.78 -11.66 11.38
N GLY A 118 -5.70 -12.10 12.25
CA GLY A 118 -5.87 -13.51 12.62
C GLY A 118 -6.30 -14.38 11.44
N PHE A 119 -7.32 -13.95 10.70
CA PHE A 119 -7.72 -14.65 9.47
C PHE A 119 -6.64 -14.57 8.40
N GLN A 120 -5.97 -13.43 8.23
CA GLN A 120 -4.84 -13.31 7.31
C GLN A 120 -3.74 -14.32 7.65
N ALA A 121 -3.35 -14.43 8.92
CA ALA A 121 -2.36 -15.41 9.37
C ALA A 121 -2.83 -16.85 9.05
N LEU A 122 -4.07 -17.18 9.40
CA LEU A 122 -4.65 -18.51 9.13
C LEU A 122 -4.60 -18.87 7.63
N PHE A 123 -5.08 -17.99 6.76
CA PHE A 123 -5.07 -18.23 5.32
C PHE A 123 -3.65 -18.26 4.74
N VAL A 124 -2.73 -17.43 5.26
CA VAL A 124 -1.32 -17.49 4.85
C VAL A 124 -0.69 -18.82 5.24
N PHE A 125 -0.94 -19.33 6.45
CA PHE A 125 -0.47 -20.65 6.88
C PHE A 125 -1.08 -21.78 6.04
N LEU A 126 -2.37 -21.70 5.73
CA LEU A 126 -3.05 -22.69 4.89
C LEU A 126 -2.54 -22.69 3.45
N LEU A 127 -2.25 -21.52 2.89
CA LEU A 127 -1.75 -21.35 1.52
C LEU A 127 -0.22 -21.45 1.42
N LEU A 128 0.49 -21.53 2.54
CA LEU A 128 1.94 -21.62 2.62
C LEU A 128 2.54 -22.72 1.72
N PRO A 129 2.03 -23.98 1.70
CA PRO A 129 2.55 -25.01 0.80
C PRO A 129 2.46 -24.63 -0.68
N PHE A 130 1.37 -23.98 -1.08
CA PHE A 130 1.16 -23.52 -2.45
C PHE A 130 2.09 -22.34 -2.80
N LEU A 131 2.20 -21.35 -1.89
CA LEU A 131 3.08 -20.19 -2.07
C LEU A 131 4.56 -20.58 -2.12
N SER A 132 4.97 -21.59 -1.35
CA SER A 132 6.34 -22.11 -1.36
C SER A 132 6.68 -22.80 -2.67
N ASN A 133 5.73 -23.55 -3.23
CA ASN A 133 5.91 -24.16 -4.55
C ASN A 133 6.09 -23.09 -5.65
N LEU A 134 5.30 -22.01 -5.60
CA LEU A 134 5.47 -20.86 -6.51
C LEU A 134 6.80 -20.11 -6.35
N LYS A 135 7.40 -20.16 -5.15
CA LYS A 135 8.75 -19.63 -4.90
C LYS A 135 9.87 -20.60 -5.26
N GLY A 136 9.54 -21.80 -5.74
CA GLY A 136 10.52 -22.82 -6.13
C GLY A 136 11.03 -23.69 -4.97
N ILE A 137 10.40 -23.67 -3.80
CA ILE A 137 10.78 -24.49 -2.65
C ILE A 137 9.89 -25.74 -2.60
N PRO A 138 10.46 -26.97 -2.71
CA PRO A 138 9.68 -28.20 -2.62
C PRO A 138 9.08 -28.36 -1.21
N PHE A 139 7.87 -28.94 -1.15
CA PHE A 139 7.13 -29.09 0.12
C PHE A 139 7.91 -29.86 1.20
N ALA A 140 8.73 -30.84 0.79
CA ALA A 140 9.56 -31.62 1.70
C ALA A 140 10.61 -30.78 2.45
N GLU A 141 11.09 -29.68 1.85
CA GLU A 141 12.10 -28.81 2.46
C GLU A 141 11.48 -27.67 3.27
N LEU A 142 10.15 -27.52 3.22
CA LEU A 142 9.45 -26.43 3.89
C LEU A 142 9.68 -26.38 5.41
N PRO A 143 9.62 -27.49 6.16
CA PRO A 143 9.89 -27.47 7.59
C PRO A 143 11.35 -27.11 7.89
N ALA A 144 12.29 -27.61 7.08
CA ALA A 144 13.71 -27.28 7.22
C ALA A 144 13.98 -25.80 6.91
N TYR A 145 13.31 -25.24 5.91
CA TYR A 145 13.37 -23.81 5.57
C TYR A 145 12.84 -22.93 6.71
N LEU A 146 11.69 -23.27 7.29
CA LEU A 146 11.13 -22.55 8.44
C LEU A 146 12.03 -22.64 9.66
N ASN A 147 12.61 -23.81 9.94
CA ASN A 147 13.52 -24.00 11.06
C ASN A 147 14.82 -23.20 10.89
N ARG A 148 15.39 -23.18 9.67
CA ARG A 148 16.55 -22.32 9.35
C ARG A 148 16.22 -20.84 9.51
N GLY A 149 15.03 -20.41 9.07
CA GLY A 149 14.55 -19.04 9.27
C GLY A 149 14.38 -18.68 10.74
N ALA A 150 13.81 -19.58 11.55
CA ALA A 150 13.65 -19.39 12.99
C ALA A 150 15.00 -19.37 13.73
N ALA A 151 15.93 -20.26 13.37
CA ALA A 151 17.29 -20.28 13.92
C ALA A 151 18.05 -18.99 13.59
N CYS A 152 17.91 -18.47 12.36
CA CYS A 152 18.47 -17.18 11.96
C CYS A 152 17.83 -16.01 12.71
N PHE A 153 16.50 -16.02 12.87
CA PHE A 153 15.77 -14.98 13.61
C PHE A 153 16.16 -14.95 15.09
N LEU A 154 16.18 -16.11 15.75
CA LEU A 154 16.55 -16.22 17.17
C LEU A 154 18.07 -16.17 17.41
N ASN A 155 18.86 -16.07 16.34
CA ASN A 155 20.32 -16.12 16.36
C ASN A 155 20.86 -17.37 17.11
N ILE A 156 20.18 -18.50 16.98
CA ILE A 156 20.54 -19.77 17.61
C ILE A 156 21.42 -20.54 16.62
N GLY A 157 22.73 -20.50 16.86
CA GLY A 157 23.75 -21.16 16.04
C GLY A 157 24.65 -20.15 15.34
N GLY A 158 25.73 -19.74 16.04
CA GLY A 158 26.68 -18.71 15.63
C GLY A 158 27.56 -19.03 14.41
N ASN A 159 27.02 -19.72 13.39
CA ASN A 159 27.75 -20.09 12.18
C ASN A 159 26.93 -20.00 10.87
N LEU A 160 25.75 -19.35 10.89
CA LEU A 160 25.10 -18.93 9.65
C LEU A 160 25.70 -17.57 9.23
N LYS A 161 26.64 -17.61 8.28
CA LYS A 161 27.39 -16.44 7.76
C LYS A 161 26.52 -15.30 7.18
N ASP A 162 25.21 -15.51 7.04
CA ASP A 162 24.31 -14.58 6.35
C ASP A 162 23.20 -13.97 7.23
N CYS A 163 23.24 -14.15 8.57
CA CYS A 163 22.21 -13.63 9.49
C CYS A 163 22.56 -12.24 10.08
N HIS A 164 23.15 -11.35 9.28
CA HIS A 164 23.52 -10.02 9.74
C HIS A 164 22.29 -9.17 10.08
N GLY A 165 22.21 -8.70 11.33
CA GLY A 165 21.15 -7.79 11.80
C GLY A 165 19.91 -8.48 12.40
N ALA A 166 19.86 -9.81 12.48
CA ALA A 166 18.82 -10.53 13.23
C ALA A 166 19.16 -10.55 14.74
N PRO A 167 18.17 -10.43 15.65
CA PRO A 167 16.73 -10.23 15.44
C PRO A 167 16.30 -8.76 15.27
N LEU A 168 17.19 -7.79 15.54
CA LEU A 168 16.82 -6.39 15.72
C LEU A 168 16.18 -5.77 14.48
N LEU A 169 16.73 -6.02 13.29
CA LEU A 169 16.25 -5.44 12.05
C LEU A 169 14.86 -5.99 11.64
N PRO A 170 14.61 -7.32 11.68
CA PRO A 170 13.26 -7.86 11.55
C PRO A 170 12.25 -7.34 12.59
N LEU A 171 12.67 -7.22 13.86
CA LEU A 171 11.80 -6.70 14.92
C LEU A 171 11.41 -5.24 14.69
N LEU A 172 12.38 -4.40 14.31
CA LEU A 172 12.12 -3.00 13.96
C LEU A 172 11.18 -2.89 12.76
N TYR A 173 11.39 -3.71 11.73
CA TYR A 173 10.49 -3.79 10.58
C TYR A 173 9.06 -4.15 11.00
N MET A 174 8.88 -5.18 11.85
CA MET A 174 7.56 -5.57 12.34
C MET A 174 6.90 -4.46 13.15
N ALA A 175 7.63 -3.82 14.07
CA ALA A 175 7.12 -2.72 14.88
C ALA A 175 6.64 -1.54 14.03
N LEU A 176 7.42 -1.13 13.02
CA LEU A 176 7.06 -0.06 12.10
C LEU A 176 5.84 -0.42 11.24
N ASN A 177 5.73 -1.66 10.75
CA ASN A 177 4.57 -2.11 9.99
C ASN A 177 3.28 -2.14 10.84
N ILE A 178 3.38 -2.57 12.11
CA ILE A 178 2.25 -2.52 13.04
C ILE A 178 1.82 -1.07 13.29
N ALA A 179 2.77 -0.18 13.58
CA ALA A 179 2.49 1.23 13.79
C ALA A 179 1.85 1.89 12.56
N PHE A 180 2.36 1.58 11.36
CA PHE A 180 1.79 2.05 10.09
C PHE A 180 0.36 1.55 9.88
N ASN A 181 0.09 0.26 10.05
CA ASN A 181 -1.24 -0.31 9.88
C ASN A 181 -2.25 0.28 10.87
N ILE A 182 -1.86 0.47 12.14
CA ILE A 182 -2.71 1.12 13.15
C ILE A 182 -3.00 2.58 12.75
N SER A 183 -1.98 3.31 12.28
CA SER A 183 -2.13 4.71 11.85
C SER A 183 -3.11 4.84 10.68
N VAL A 184 -2.99 3.97 9.67
CA VAL A 184 -3.91 3.94 8.53
C VAL A 184 -5.34 3.64 8.99
N LEU A 185 -5.54 2.66 9.88
CA LEU A 185 -6.87 2.33 10.40
C LEU A 185 -7.47 3.46 11.24
N ASN A 186 -6.66 4.16 12.03
CA ASN A 186 -7.11 5.34 12.75
C ASN A 186 -7.57 6.43 11.77
N LEU A 187 -6.88 6.59 10.63
CA LEU A 187 -7.27 7.52 9.59
C LEU A 187 -8.56 7.09 8.86
N VAL A 188 -8.74 5.79 8.57
CA VAL A 188 -10.00 5.24 8.03
C VAL A 188 -11.14 5.49 9.01
N LYS A 189 -10.89 5.31 10.31
CA LYS A 189 -11.88 5.57 11.36
C LYS A 189 -12.30 7.04 11.35
N MET A 190 -11.37 8.00 11.28
CA MET A 190 -11.71 9.43 11.34
C MET A 190 -12.28 9.97 10.02
N SER A 191 -11.84 9.44 8.88
CA SER A 191 -12.11 9.98 7.55
C SER A 191 -12.81 8.97 6.63
N THR A 192 -12.13 8.48 5.60
CA THR A 192 -12.64 7.50 4.61
C THR A 192 -11.49 6.59 4.20
N ALA A 193 -11.78 5.39 3.70
CA ALA A 193 -10.76 4.52 3.13
C ALA A 193 -9.97 5.22 2.02
N VAL A 194 -10.65 6.00 1.17
CA VAL A 194 -10.01 6.71 0.04
C VAL A 194 -9.01 7.75 0.52
N VAL A 195 -9.35 8.56 1.52
CA VAL A 195 -8.39 9.52 2.11
C VAL A 195 -7.20 8.78 2.71
N ALA A 196 -7.43 7.67 3.40
CA ALA A 196 -6.35 6.87 3.98
C ALA A 196 -5.37 6.35 2.93
N SER A 197 -5.89 5.81 1.83
CA SER A 197 -5.08 5.32 0.72
C SER A 197 -4.37 6.45 -0.02
N LEU A 198 -5.01 7.61 -0.21
CA LEU A 198 -4.38 8.79 -0.81
C LEU A 198 -3.23 9.31 0.07
N THR A 199 -3.43 9.38 1.39
CA THR A 199 -2.38 9.77 2.34
C THR A 199 -1.23 8.76 2.35
N SER A 200 -1.51 7.46 2.33
CA SER A 200 -0.47 6.43 2.22
C SER A 200 0.29 6.51 0.89
N THR A 201 -0.32 7.04 -0.17
CA THR A 201 0.34 7.23 -1.47
C THR A 201 1.46 8.28 -1.40
N LEU A 202 1.42 9.22 -0.45
CA LEU A 202 2.53 10.16 -0.18
C LEU A 202 3.81 9.45 0.27
N ALA A 203 3.72 8.24 0.82
CA ALA A 203 4.90 7.47 1.20
C ALA A 203 5.77 7.12 -0.02
N VAL A 204 5.20 7.04 -1.22
CA VAL A 204 5.92 6.72 -2.46
C VAL A 204 6.98 7.79 -2.81
N PRO A 205 6.61 9.07 -3.05
CA PRO A 205 7.62 10.10 -3.30
C PRO A 205 8.52 10.32 -2.08
N LEU A 206 7.99 10.22 -0.86
CA LEU A 206 8.81 10.39 0.34
C LEU A 206 9.91 9.32 0.44
N THR A 207 9.61 8.07 0.07
CA THR A 207 10.60 6.99 0.03
C THR A 207 11.65 7.25 -1.04
N ILE A 208 11.25 7.68 -2.24
CA ILE A 208 12.19 8.03 -3.32
C ILE A 208 13.12 9.16 -2.87
N TYR A 209 12.57 10.20 -2.24
CA TYR A 209 13.34 11.32 -1.69
C TYR A 209 14.36 10.86 -0.63
N VAL A 210 13.93 10.01 0.32
CA VAL A 210 14.81 9.48 1.39
C VAL A 210 15.91 8.58 0.81
N LEU A 211 15.61 7.78 -0.21
CA LEU A 211 16.59 6.91 -0.87
C LEU A 211 17.59 7.67 -1.75
N SER A 212 17.27 8.89 -2.18
CA SER A 212 18.21 9.78 -2.87
C SER A 212 19.19 10.49 -1.93
N LEU A 213 18.97 10.44 -0.61
CA LEU A 213 19.93 10.94 0.37
C LEU A 213 21.11 9.97 0.51
N PRO A 214 22.33 10.48 0.80
CA PRO A 214 23.48 9.62 1.09
C PRO A 214 23.24 8.89 2.41
N LEU A 215 22.67 7.69 2.31
CA LEU A 215 22.42 6.81 3.45
C LEU A 215 23.71 6.04 3.79
N PRO A 216 23.92 5.68 5.07
CA PRO A 216 25.14 4.99 5.51
C PRO A 216 25.45 3.66 4.80
N TYR A 217 24.49 3.11 4.03
CA TYR A 217 24.62 1.88 3.26
C TYR A 217 24.44 2.06 1.73
N LEU A 218 24.17 3.29 1.24
CA LEU A 218 24.10 3.62 -0.19
C LEU A 218 25.05 4.81 -0.49
N PRO A 219 26.20 4.57 -1.13
CA PRO A 219 27.27 5.56 -1.26
C PRO A 219 27.06 6.65 -2.32
N GLU A 220 26.07 6.52 -3.21
CA GLU A 220 25.80 7.54 -4.23
C GLU A 220 24.45 8.21 -4.00
N GLY A 221 24.48 9.46 -3.52
CA GLY A 221 23.32 10.33 -3.51
C GLY A 221 22.97 10.72 -4.95
N THR A 222 21.81 10.26 -5.43
CA THR A 222 21.34 10.55 -6.79
C THR A 222 20.70 11.93 -6.86
N ASN A 223 21.05 12.74 -7.86
CA ASN A 223 20.36 14.00 -8.12
C ASN A 223 18.91 13.75 -8.54
N LEU A 224 17.96 14.31 -7.79
CA LEU A 224 16.53 14.22 -8.08
C LEU A 224 16.22 14.97 -9.38
N SER A 225 15.54 14.30 -10.31
CA SER A 225 15.15 14.92 -11.57
C SER A 225 14.04 15.97 -11.36
N THR A 226 13.98 16.98 -12.23
CA THR A 226 12.91 17.98 -12.21
C THR A 226 11.52 17.34 -12.35
N SER A 227 11.41 16.27 -13.14
CA SER A 227 10.17 15.49 -13.32
C SER A 227 9.69 14.85 -12.01
N PHE A 228 10.60 14.40 -11.14
CA PHE A 228 10.24 13.89 -9.81
C PHE A 228 9.58 14.97 -8.95
N ILE A 229 10.17 16.16 -8.90
CA ILE A 229 9.67 17.29 -8.10
C ILE A 229 8.29 17.71 -8.59
N ILE A 230 8.10 17.80 -9.92
CA ILE A 230 6.81 18.10 -10.53
C ILE A 230 5.80 17.01 -10.17
N GLY A 231 6.15 15.71 -10.28
CA GLY A 231 5.27 14.61 -9.92
C GLY A 231 4.84 14.62 -8.46
N ALA A 232 5.79 14.85 -7.54
CA ALA A 232 5.50 14.99 -6.12
C ALA A 232 4.59 16.19 -5.82
N ALA A 233 4.84 17.35 -6.45
CA ALA A 233 4.01 18.53 -6.31
C ALA A 233 2.58 18.31 -6.85
N THR A 234 2.44 17.67 -8.03
CA THR A 234 1.14 17.32 -8.61
C THR A 234 0.36 16.37 -7.71
N LEU A 235 1.03 15.38 -7.10
CA LEU A 235 0.42 14.45 -6.16
C LEU A 235 -0.10 15.18 -4.91
N VAL A 236 0.71 16.02 -4.29
CA VAL A 236 0.32 16.83 -3.12
C VAL A 236 -0.84 17.75 -3.48
N LEU A 237 -0.82 18.38 -4.65
CA LEU A 237 -1.91 19.23 -5.14
C LEU A 237 -3.21 18.43 -5.32
N GLY A 238 -3.13 17.21 -5.87
CA GLY A 238 -4.28 16.31 -6.00
C GLY A 238 -4.88 15.91 -4.64
N LEU A 239 -4.04 15.66 -3.64
CA LEU A 239 -4.47 15.38 -2.27
C LEU A 239 -5.14 16.61 -1.63
N LEU A 240 -4.59 17.81 -1.83
CA LEU A 240 -5.21 19.05 -1.35
C LEU A 240 -6.56 19.27 -2.04
N LEU A 241 -6.64 19.12 -3.35
CA LEU A 241 -7.88 19.25 -4.11
C LEU A 241 -8.96 18.27 -3.61
N TYR A 242 -8.57 17.05 -3.28
CA TYR A 242 -9.47 16.03 -2.73
C TYR A 242 -9.97 16.39 -1.33
N ASN A 243 -9.13 16.99 -0.48
CA ASN A 243 -9.43 17.28 0.92
C ASN A 243 -9.96 18.70 1.20
N LEU A 244 -9.95 19.61 0.22
CA LEU A 244 -10.45 20.97 0.38
C LEU A 244 -11.92 20.94 0.87
N PRO A 245 -12.22 21.46 2.08
CA PRO A 245 -13.59 21.66 2.50
C PRO A 245 -14.18 22.73 1.58
N GLN A 246 -15.20 22.37 0.80
CA GLN A 246 -15.88 23.37 0.00
C GLN A 246 -16.64 24.31 0.94
N ARG A 247 -16.09 25.50 1.14
CA ARG A 247 -16.84 26.67 1.57
C ARG A 247 -17.88 26.93 0.47
N SER A 248 -19.13 26.67 0.80
CA SER A 248 -20.36 26.92 0.07
C SER A 248 -20.21 27.61 -1.30
N ALA A 249 -20.25 26.83 -2.38
CA ALA A 249 -20.70 27.33 -3.68
C ALA A 249 -22.24 27.50 -3.70
N ASP A 250 -22.79 28.04 -2.60
CA ASP A 250 -24.20 28.38 -2.40
C ASP A 250 -24.39 29.90 -2.15
N GLN A 251 -23.31 30.69 -2.28
CA GLN A 251 -23.32 32.15 -2.11
C GLN A 251 -23.23 32.92 -3.44
N MET A 252 -23.42 32.28 -4.60
CA MET A 252 -23.38 32.98 -5.90
C MET A 252 -24.64 32.74 -6.76
N LYS A 253 -25.76 32.39 -6.13
CA LYS A 253 -27.08 32.34 -6.78
C LYS A 253 -28.14 33.22 -6.12
N LYS A 254 -27.70 34.17 -5.30
CA LYS A 254 -28.49 35.32 -4.85
C LYS A 254 -27.54 36.50 -4.79
N ASP A 255 -27.46 37.21 -5.92
CA ASP A 255 -27.60 38.66 -5.99
C ASP A 255 -28.11 38.98 -7.41
#